data_AF-A0A5K1AYV9-F1
#
_entry.id   AF-A0A5K1AYV9-F1
#
_cell.length_a   1.000
_cell.length_b   1.000
_cell.length_c   1.000
_cell.angle_alpha   90.00
_cell.angle_beta   90.00
_cell.angle_gamma   90.00
#
_symmetry.space_group_name_H-M   'P 1'
#
loop_
_entity.id
_entity.type
_entity.pdbx_description
1 polymer ?
#
loop_
_entity_poly.entity_id
_entity_poly.type
_entity_poly.pdbx_seq_one_letter_code
_entity_poly.pdbx_strand_id
1 'polypeptide(L)'
;MASSASSSTGTSPSVVMAVKYPYPSNVNVANFVSIKLSHKNYLLWKTQMLGLIESQDMMGFTEGQISIPTSTIEIVENGETRSIPNPEFLAWKKSDRLLRGWITGSLSEEVLGLVVGLQTSSEVWTALLK
;
A
#
# COMPACT_ATOMS: atom_id res chain seq x y z
N MET A 1 -63.64 0.79 5.41
CA MET A 1 -62.44 1.35 6.07
C MET A 1 -61.46 0.21 6.32
N ALA A 2 -60.37 0.15 5.56
CA ALA A 2 -59.12 -0.53 5.93
C ALA A 2 -58.10 -0.18 4.84
N SER A 3 -57.28 0.83 5.10
CA SER A 3 -56.12 1.17 4.27
C SER A 3 -54.96 0.30 4.72
N SER A 4 -54.38 -0.49 3.81
CA SER A 4 -53.12 -1.18 4.06
C SER A 4 -52.03 -0.48 3.26
N ALA A 5 -51.16 0.24 3.97
CA ALA A 5 -49.97 0.87 3.42
C ALA A 5 -48.87 -0.19 3.29
N SER A 6 -48.36 -0.38 2.09
CA SER A 6 -47.19 -1.21 1.81
C SER A 6 -45.92 -0.39 2.01
N SER A 7 -45.27 -0.53 3.17
CA SER A 7 -43.96 0.08 3.43
C SER A 7 -42.88 -0.70 2.69
N SER A 8 -42.42 -0.19 1.55
CA SER A 8 -41.21 -0.71 0.88
C SER A 8 -39.97 -0.15 1.58
N THR A 9 -39.31 -0.99 2.40
CA THR A 9 -37.98 -0.69 2.92
C THR A 9 -36.97 -0.77 1.77
N GLY A 10 -36.52 0.38 1.29
CA GLY A 10 -35.37 0.47 0.39
C GLY A 10 -34.09 0.15 1.16
N THR A 11 -33.59 -1.07 0.99
CA THR A 11 -32.23 -1.42 1.39
C THR A 11 -31.27 -0.71 0.45
N SER A 12 -30.64 0.37 0.93
CA SER A 12 -29.50 0.98 0.24
C SER A 12 -28.39 -0.07 0.10
N PRO A 13 -27.85 -0.31 -1.10
CA PRO A 13 -26.68 -1.17 -1.23
C PRO A 13 -25.50 -0.41 -0.62
N SER A 14 -25.01 -0.87 0.53
CA SER A 14 -23.69 -0.49 1.02
C SER A 14 -22.69 -0.87 -0.04
N VAL A 15 -22.23 0.12 -0.81
CA VAL A 15 -21.09 -0.01 -1.71
C VAL A 15 -19.92 -0.45 -0.84
N VAL A 16 -19.55 -1.72 -0.94
CA VAL A 16 -18.28 -2.21 -0.42
C VAL A 16 -17.24 -1.45 -1.23
N MET A 17 -16.69 -0.38 -0.66
CA MET A 17 -15.63 0.39 -1.29
C MET A 17 -14.47 -0.58 -1.53
N ALA A 18 -14.27 -0.98 -2.79
CA ALA A 18 -13.09 -1.75 -3.16
C ALA A 18 -11.88 -0.91 -2.77
N VAL A 19 -11.09 -1.37 -1.80
CA VAL A 19 -9.91 -0.65 -1.35
C VAL A 19 -8.90 -0.69 -2.48
N LYS A 20 -8.67 0.44 -3.16
CA LYS A 20 -7.79 0.54 -4.33
C LYS A 20 -6.35 0.10 -4.06
N TYR A 21 -5.89 0.23 -2.81
CA TYR A 21 -4.54 -0.15 -2.39
C TYR A 21 -4.60 -1.13 -1.22
N PRO A 22 -4.00 -2.33 -1.33
CA PRO A 22 -3.97 -3.31 -0.24
C PRO A 22 -3.23 -2.75 0.99
N TYR A 23 -3.78 -2.96 2.18
CA TYR A 23 -3.15 -2.56 3.45
C TYR A 23 -3.25 -3.67 4.50
N PRO A 24 -2.51 -4.77 4.34
CA PRO A 24 -2.53 -5.92 5.26
C PRO A 24 -1.72 -5.63 6.55
N SER A 25 -2.26 -4.78 7.42
CA SER A 25 -1.60 -4.33 8.65
C SER A 25 -1.35 -5.44 9.68
N ASN A 26 -2.01 -6.58 9.54
CA ASN A 26 -1.87 -7.76 10.40
C ASN A 26 -0.76 -8.72 9.96
N VAL A 27 -0.16 -8.51 8.78
CA VAL A 27 0.89 -9.38 8.27
C VAL A 27 2.22 -9.08 8.97
N ASN A 28 2.80 -10.12 9.57
CA ASN A 28 4.13 -10.07 10.13
C ASN A 28 5.15 -10.58 9.10
N VAL A 29 6.04 -9.69 8.65
CA VAL A 29 7.10 -10.00 7.67
C VAL A 29 7.96 -11.19 8.08
N ALA A 30 8.21 -11.40 9.38
CA ALA A 30 9.04 -12.49 9.88
C ALA A 30 8.44 -13.89 9.64
N ASN A 31 7.12 -13.97 9.41
CA ASN A 31 6.46 -15.25 9.07
C ASN A 31 6.72 -15.68 7.61
N PHE A 32 7.08 -14.73 6.75
CA PHE A 32 7.31 -14.97 5.31
C PHE A 32 8.80 -14.88 4.95
N VAL A 33 9.51 -13.97 5.62
CA VAL A 33 10.92 -13.66 5.37
C VAL A 33 11.72 -14.01 6.62
N SER A 34 12.32 -15.20 6.62
CA SER A 34 13.07 -15.77 7.74
C SER A 34 14.54 -15.33 7.80
N ILE A 35 15.04 -14.69 6.73
CA ILE A 35 16.43 -14.23 6.63
C ILE A 35 16.49 -12.71 6.50
N LYS A 36 17.52 -12.12 7.12
CA LYS A 36 17.86 -10.72 6.86
C LYS A 36 18.73 -10.60 5.62
N LEU A 37 18.43 -9.64 4.75
CA LEU A 37 19.23 -9.38 3.55
C LEU A 37 20.65 -8.98 3.93
N SER A 38 21.61 -9.65 3.33
CA SER A 38 23.06 -9.40 3.38
C SER A 38 23.64 -9.50 1.97
N HIS A 39 24.91 -9.15 1.80
CA HIS A 39 25.59 -9.27 0.50
C HIS A 39 25.69 -10.72 -0.03
N LYS A 40 25.42 -11.73 0.80
CA LYS A 40 25.62 -13.14 0.46
C LYS A 40 24.34 -13.91 0.13
N ASN A 41 23.18 -13.36 0.47
CA ASN A 41 21.91 -14.12 0.45
C ASN A 41 20.79 -13.43 -0.32
N TYR A 42 21.13 -12.48 -1.20
CA TYR A 42 20.15 -11.70 -1.97
C TYR A 42 19.09 -12.57 -2.68
N LEU A 43 19.50 -13.63 -3.40
CA LEU A 43 18.55 -14.47 -4.14
C LEU A 43 17.53 -15.17 -3.22
N LEU A 44 17.99 -15.67 -2.07
CA LEU A 44 17.11 -16.32 -1.08
C LEU A 44 16.17 -15.30 -0.46
N TRP A 45 16.69 -14.13 -0.08
CA TRP A 45 15.89 -13.07 0.53
C TRP A 45 14.84 -12.55 -0.45
N LYS A 46 15.24 -12.29 -1.70
CA LYS A 46 14.37 -11.81 -2.77
C LYS A 46 13.23 -12.80 -3.01
N THR A 47 13.52 -14.09 -3.03
CA THR A 47 12.50 -15.14 -3.23
C THR A 47 11.44 -15.09 -2.12
N GLN A 48 11.86 -15.01 -0.86
CA GLN A 48 10.92 -14.94 0.27
C GLN A 48 10.12 -13.62 0.29
N MET A 49 10.80 -12.50 0.02
CA MET A 49 10.16 -11.18 -0.01
C MET A 49 9.17 -11.06 -1.17
N LEU A 50 9.49 -11.56 -2.36
CA LEU A 50 8.55 -11.61 -3.48
C LEU A 50 7.33 -12.47 -3.14
N GLY A 51 7.51 -13.63 -2.54
CA GLY A 51 6.38 -14.47 -2.10
C GLY A 51 5.43 -13.74 -1.15
N LEU A 52 5.96 -12.93 -0.22
CA LEU A 52 5.15 -12.05 0.62
C LEU A 52 4.41 -11.00 -0.23
N ILE A 53 5.12 -10.24 -1.07
CA ILE A 53 4.57 -9.13 -1.85
C ILE A 53 3.47 -9.62 -2.81
N GLU A 54 3.71 -10.74 -3.49
CA GLU A 54 2.76 -11.39 -4.40
C GLU A 54 1.52 -11.88 -3.65
N SER A 55 1.68 -12.48 -2.47
CA SER A 55 0.54 -12.95 -1.66
C SER A 55 -0.42 -11.85 -1.19
N GLN A 56 0.03 -10.59 -1.26
CA GLN A 56 -0.71 -9.40 -0.79
C GLN A 56 -1.10 -8.47 -1.95
N ASP A 57 -0.93 -8.89 -3.21
CA ASP A 57 -1.19 -8.09 -4.41
C ASP A 57 -0.44 -6.74 -4.43
N MET A 58 0.77 -6.69 -3.86
CA MET A 58 1.54 -5.45 -3.69
C MET A 58 2.64 -5.23 -4.74
N MET A 59 2.75 -6.10 -5.74
CA MET A 59 3.82 -6.04 -6.77
C MET A 59 3.86 -4.70 -7.52
N GLY A 60 2.71 -4.08 -7.77
CA GLY A 60 2.65 -2.79 -8.45
C GLY A 60 3.36 -1.64 -7.73
N PHE A 61 3.60 -1.76 -6.41
CA PHE A 61 4.37 -0.77 -5.64
C PHE A 61 5.88 -0.91 -5.82
N THR A 62 6.40 -2.12 -6.05
CA THR A 62 7.85 -2.32 -6.28
C THR A 62 8.22 -2.00 -7.72
N GLU A 63 7.42 -2.46 -8.68
CA GLU A 63 7.66 -2.30 -10.12
C GLU A 63 7.31 -0.91 -10.67
N GLY A 64 6.84 0.01 -9.81
CA GLY A 64 6.47 1.37 -10.20
C GLY A 64 5.24 1.44 -11.12
N GLN A 65 4.48 0.36 -11.25
CA GLN A 65 3.25 0.30 -12.05
C GLN A 65 2.13 1.15 -11.40
N ILE A 66 2.15 1.28 -10.07
CA ILE A 66 1.23 2.14 -9.33
C ILE A 66 1.84 3.54 -9.22
N SER A 67 1.31 4.47 -10.01
CA SER A 67 1.72 5.87 -9.95
C SER A 67 1.32 6.53 -8.62
N ILE A 68 2.17 7.44 -8.15
CA ILE A 68 1.93 8.22 -6.93
C ILE A 68 0.77 9.20 -7.18
N PRO A 69 -0.35 9.12 -6.42
CA PRO A 69 -1.44 10.09 -6.56
C PRO A 69 -1.00 11.50 -6.16
N THR A 70 -1.67 12.53 -6.69
CA THR A 70 -1.42 13.91 -6.24
C THR A 70 -1.75 14.07 -4.77
N SER A 71 -0.96 14.84 -4.02
CA SER A 71 -1.18 15.04 -2.58
C SER A 71 -2.47 15.79 -2.25
N THR A 72 -2.94 16.63 -3.16
CA THR A 72 -4.17 17.41 -3.05
C THR A 72 -5.03 17.27 -4.31
N ILE A 73 -6.32 17.51 -4.15
CA ILE A 73 -7.31 17.61 -5.23
C ILE A 73 -8.12 18.88 -5.05
N GLU A 74 -8.61 19.44 -6.15
CA GLU A 74 -9.53 20.56 -6.13
C GLU A 74 -10.96 20.04 -6.11
N ILE A 75 -11.78 20.61 -5.22
CA ILE A 75 -13.22 20.38 -5.18
C ILE A 75 -13.95 21.70 -5.37
N VAL A 76 -15.08 21.66 -6.09
CA VAL A 76 -15.97 22.81 -6.22
C VAL A 76 -17.13 22.60 -5.27
N GLU A 77 -17.26 23.48 -4.29
CA GLU A 77 -18.35 23.46 -3.31
C GLU A 77 -18.97 24.85 -3.26
N ASN A 78 -20.29 24.95 -3.50
CA ASN A 78 -21.02 26.22 -3.59
C ASN A 78 -20.45 27.24 -4.61
N GLY A 79 -19.83 26.76 -5.69
CA GLY A 79 -19.26 27.62 -6.73
C GLY A 79 -17.86 28.15 -6.41
N GLU A 80 -17.29 27.79 -5.25
CA GLU A 80 -15.89 28.08 -4.91
C GLU A 80 -15.02 26.83 -5.09
N THR A 81 -13.87 27.00 -5.73
CA THR A 81 -12.84 25.96 -5.82
C THR A 81 -11.98 25.99 -4.56
N ARG A 82 -11.91 24.86 -3.84
CA ARG A 82 -11.00 24.67 -2.70
C ARG A 82 -10.06 23.50 -2.95
N SER A 83 -8.81 23.64 -2.53
CA SER A 83 -7.83 22.55 -2.52
C SER A 83 -7.92 21.79 -1.21
N ILE A 84 -8.10 20.47 -1.29
CA ILE A 84 -8.18 19.57 -0.14
C ILE A 84 -7.16 18.43 -0.26
N PRO A 85 -6.75 17.80 0.86
CA PRO A 85 -5.92 16.59 0.82
C PRO A 85 -6.59 15.48 0.02
N ASN A 86 -5.82 14.79 -0.81
CA ASN A 86 -6.31 13.68 -1.61
C ASN A 86 -6.41 12.39 -0.77
N PRO A 87 -7.61 11.84 -0.54
CA PRO A 87 -7.78 10.58 0.18
C PRO A 87 -7.03 9.41 -0.49
N GLU A 88 -6.92 9.43 -1.83
CA GLU A 88 -6.22 8.41 -2.61
C GLU A 88 -4.72 8.42 -2.33
N PHE A 89 -4.12 9.62 -2.19
CA PHE A 89 -2.72 9.74 -1.82
C PHE A 89 -2.47 9.18 -0.42
N LEU A 90 -3.38 9.45 0.52
CA LEU A 90 -3.26 8.91 1.88
C LEU A 90 -3.37 7.38 1.91
N ALA A 91 -4.31 6.82 1.15
CA ALA A 91 -4.46 5.37 1.03
C ALA A 91 -3.24 4.71 0.39
N TRP A 92 -2.78 5.24 -0.76
CA TRP A 92 -1.56 4.79 -1.43
C TRP A 92 -0.35 4.86 -0.49
N LYS A 93 -0.21 5.98 0.23
CA LYS A 93 0.91 6.22 1.15
C LYS A 93 0.92 5.18 2.26
N LYS A 94 -0.22 4.78 2.81
CA LYS A 94 -0.25 3.74 3.86
C LYS A 94 0.32 2.41 3.34
N SER A 95 -0.11 1.98 2.16
CA SER A 95 0.36 0.75 1.51
C SER A 95 1.84 0.81 1.15
N ASP A 96 2.29 1.89 0.51
CA ASP A 96 3.71 2.11 0.18
C ASP A 96 4.60 2.09 1.43
N ARG A 97 4.18 2.78 2.50
CA ARG A 97 4.96 2.87 3.75
C ARG A 97 5.00 1.54 4.49
N LEU A 98 3.91 0.76 4.44
CA LEU A 98 3.86 -0.59 5.00
C LEU A 98 4.84 -1.51 4.28
N LEU A 99 4.79 -1.56 2.95
CA LEU A 99 5.70 -2.37 2.14
C LEU A 99 7.15 -1.94 2.34
N ARG A 100 7.44 -0.63 2.35
CA ARG A 100 8.78 -0.13 2.67
C ARG A 100 9.22 -0.62 4.05
N GLY A 101 8.32 -0.59 5.05
CA GLY A 101 8.56 -1.11 6.39
C GLY A 101 8.96 -2.58 6.40
N TRP A 102 8.25 -3.44 5.65
CA TRP A 102 8.61 -4.85 5.50
C TRP A 102 9.99 -5.03 4.88
N ILE A 103 10.27 -4.32 3.78
CA ILE A 103 11.57 -4.40 3.12
C ILE A 103 12.67 -3.97 4.08
N THR A 104 12.58 -2.78 4.68
CA THR A 104 13.59 -2.24 5.60
C THR A 104 13.76 -3.10 6.85
N GLY A 105 12.68 -3.65 7.42
CA GLY A 105 12.72 -4.48 8.61
C GLY A 105 13.38 -5.84 8.36
N SER A 106 13.43 -6.27 7.11
CA SER A 106 14.12 -7.49 6.67
C SER A 106 15.58 -7.27 6.27
N LEU A 107 16.14 -6.06 6.41
CA LEU A 107 17.53 -5.79 6.08
C LEU A 107 18.46 -6.07 7.28
N SER A 108 19.69 -6.47 7.00
CA SER A 108 20.77 -6.37 7.97
C SER A 108 21.28 -4.92 8.07
N GLU A 109 22.02 -4.62 9.14
CA GLU A 109 22.59 -3.29 9.37
C GLU A 109 23.54 -2.84 8.25
N GLU A 110 24.34 -3.78 7.70
CA GLU A 110 25.26 -3.51 6.58
C GLU A 110 24.52 -3.03 5.31
N VAL A 111 23.32 -3.57 5.04
CA VAL A 111 22.53 -3.22 3.86
C VAL A 111 21.62 -2.01 4.11
N LEU A 112 21.22 -1.78 5.37
CA LEU A 112 20.31 -0.70 5.74
C LEU A 112 20.83 0.68 5.32
N GLY A 113 22.15 0.88 5.33
CA GLY A 113 22.80 2.11 4.87
C GLY A 113 22.50 2.46 3.40
N LEU A 114 22.23 1.48 2.54
CA LEU A 114 21.96 1.70 1.11
C LEU A 114 20.60 2.34 0.85
N VAL A 115 19.68 2.24 1.80
CA VAL A 115 18.27 2.64 1.63
C VAL A 115 17.90 3.87 2.45
N VAL A 116 18.87 4.49 3.13
CA VAL A 116 18.67 5.70 3.92
C VAL A 116 18.23 6.85 3.01
N GLY A 117 17.19 7.57 3.44
CA GLY A 117 16.66 8.73 2.72
C GLY A 117 15.71 8.38 1.57
N LEU A 118 15.63 7.11 1.15
CA LEU A 118 14.68 6.67 0.14
C LEU A 118 13.25 6.73 0.67
N GLN A 119 12.37 7.30 -0.13
CA GLN A 119 11.02 7.66 0.28
C GLN A 119 10.01 6.59 -0.11
N THR A 120 10.16 5.94 -1.25
CA THR A 120 9.17 4.98 -1.74
C THR A 120 9.66 3.53 -1.62
N SER A 121 8.72 2.60 -1.53
CA SER A 121 9.00 1.17 -1.60
C SER A 121 9.68 0.79 -2.91
N SER A 122 9.28 1.41 -4.04
CA SER A 122 9.93 1.24 -5.34
C SER A 122 11.40 1.70 -5.35
N GLU A 123 11.70 2.86 -4.77
CA GLU A 123 13.08 3.35 -4.64
C GLU A 123 13.93 2.37 -3.82
N VAL A 124 13.43 1.95 -2.66
CA VAL A 124 14.12 0.97 -1.79
C VAL A 124 14.34 -0.34 -2.53
N TRP A 125 13.29 -0.88 -3.16
CA TRP A 125 13.39 -2.12 -3.93
C TRP A 125 14.44 -2.03 -5.02
N THR A 126 14.42 -0.95 -5.81
CA THR A 126 15.36 -0.70 -6.90
C THR A 126 16.81 -0.55 -6.41
N ALA A 127 17.01 0.12 -5.27
CA ALA A 127 18.34 0.27 -4.68
C ALA A 127 18.96 -1.07 -4.28
N LEU A 128 18.14 -2.06 -3.92
CA LEU A 128 18.56 -3.42 -3.54
C LEU A 128 18.74 -4.37 -4.73
N LEU A 129 18.38 -3.97 -5.96
CA LEU A 129 18.58 -4.79 -7.18
C LEU A 129 20.03 -4.76 -7.69
N LYS A 130 20.92 -3.99 -7.07
CA LYS A 130 22.33 -3.82 -7.44
C LYS A 130 23.24 -4.79 -6.71
#